data_AF-J3LJ58-F1
#
_entry.id   AF-J3LJ58-F1
#
_cell.length_a   1.000
_cell.length_b   1.000
_cell.length_c   1.000
_cell.angle_alpha   90.00
_cell.angle_beta   90.00
_cell.angle_gamma   90.00
#
_symmetry.space_group_name_H-M   'P 1'
#
loop_
_entity.id
_entity.type
_entity.pdbx_description
1 polymer ?
#
loop_
_entity_poly.entity_id
_entity_poly.type
_entity_poly.pdbx_seq_one_letter_code
_entity_poly.pdbx_strand_id
1 'polypeptide(L)'
;MQSIISRGVAMDMETEQQQQQEQLPCRLPTCPPWLQAAIADIEQRVRALAVSLPDDAAATATDHSFAERAENYYHKRPQLLALLTDLHHRYLYLADRYSQSLLANKPQLFHAAAASGSDCGSSDVDDRSSDADSSLSYQPPPAVIHGTVAAAPASSCSSSIHAVDAELVVAELVLAWVGRDILADEAERRKAESARKIELQGSLLEVLESERLVLLGENARLGFRASAAEEEAAAAAAELGYMRRRAAEMARLVVKLREDHRVCMLGRKIEALQSQVYGLELRNRECYEAMAAWEAERKLGMAEIERLRAENKRLAAEASTAAAAARRKRKGGGGGMWWARVRMAAEWTPCSPAVRKDGKYNAGGCFCL
;
A
#
# COMPACT_ATOMS: atom_id res chain seq x y z
N MET A 1 -17.66 -34.62 -53.96
CA MET A 1 -16.90 -33.69 -53.08
C MET A 1 -17.00 -34.11 -51.62
N GLN A 2 -16.58 -35.34 -51.28
CA GLN A 2 -16.38 -35.78 -49.90
C GLN A 2 -15.04 -36.51 -49.70
N SER A 3 -14.24 -36.65 -50.76
CA SER A 3 -12.94 -37.33 -50.71
C SER A 3 -11.74 -36.38 -50.54
N ILE A 4 -11.97 -35.06 -50.56
CA ILE A 4 -10.92 -34.04 -50.39
C ILE A 4 -10.85 -33.55 -48.93
N ILE A 5 -11.92 -33.70 -48.16
CA ILE A 5 -11.98 -33.24 -46.76
C ILE A 5 -11.34 -34.26 -45.79
N SER A 6 -11.34 -35.55 -46.12
CA SER A 6 -10.71 -36.59 -45.29
C SER A 6 -9.18 -36.69 -45.45
N ARG A 7 -8.58 -36.00 -46.43
CA ARG A 7 -7.11 -35.93 -46.59
C ARG A 7 -6.47 -34.72 -45.90
N GLY A 8 -7.26 -33.70 -45.56
CA GLY A 8 -6.77 -32.53 -44.82
C GLY A 8 -6.63 -32.78 -43.33
N VAL A 9 -7.49 -33.61 -42.73
CA VAL A 9 -7.46 -33.90 -41.28
C VAL A 9 -6.42 -34.98 -40.91
N ALA A 10 -5.97 -35.80 -41.88
CA ALA A 10 -4.96 -36.83 -41.64
C ALA A 10 -3.52 -36.29 -41.66
N MET A 11 -3.24 -35.19 -42.37
CA MET A 11 -1.90 -34.59 -42.41
C MET A 11 -1.61 -33.63 -41.24
N ASP A 12 -2.64 -33.14 -40.56
CA ASP A 12 -2.46 -32.27 -39.37
C ASP A 12 -2.24 -33.08 -38.07
N MET A 13 -2.66 -34.36 -38.02
CA MET A 13 -2.30 -35.24 -36.89
C MET A 13 -0.91 -35.89 -37.02
N GLU A 14 -0.38 -36.02 -38.24
CA GLU A 14 0.98 -36.53 -38.47
C GLU A 14 2.04 -35.44 -38.26
N THR A 15 1.70 -34.16 -38.48
CA THR A 15 2.62 -33.03 -38.23
C THR A 15 2.72 -32.64 -36.75
N GLU A 16 1.70 -32.90 -35.93
CA GLU A 16 1.80 -32.74 -34.46
C GLU A 16 2.57 -33.88 -33.78
N GLN A 17 2.60 -35.10 -34.35
CA GLN A 17 3.44 -36.19 -33.83
C GLN A 17 4.91 -36.09 -34.28
N GLN A 18 5.20 -35.47 -35.44
CA GLN A 18 6.58 -35.30 -35.91
C GLN A 18 7.33 -34.13 -35.26
N GLN A 19 6.67 -33.19 -34.59
CA GLN A 19 7.34 -32.11 -33.85
C GLN A 19 7.84 -32.52 -32.45
N GLN A 20 7.49 -33.71 -31.95
CA GLN A 20 8.04 -34.26 -30.69
C GLN A 20 9.21 -35.23 -30.88
N GLN A 21 9.65 -35.49 -32.11
CA GLN A 21 10.63 -36.54 -32.39
C GLN A 21 11.80 -36.11 -33.29
N GLU A 22 12.37 -34.93 -33.01
CA GLU A 22 13.74 -34.58 -33.42
C GLU A 22 14.53 -34.04 -32.22
N GLN A 23 14.75 -34.88 -31.22
CA GLN A 23 15.88 -34.72 -30.29
C GLN A 23 16.94 -35.76 -30.67
N LEU A 24 17.82 -35.36 -31.59
CA LEU A 24 19.05 -36.08 -31.85
C LEU A 24 19.92 -36.06 -30.57
N PRO A 25 20.47 -37.21 -30.14
CA PRO A 25 21.25 -37.30 -28.92
C PRO A 25 22.66 -36.79 -29.18
N CYS A 26 22.87 -35.48 -29.02
CA CYS A 26 24.21 -34.97 -28.74
C CYS A 26 24.64 -35.59 -27.42
N ARG A 27 25.58 -36.55 -27.47
CA ARG A 27 26.21 -37.16 -26.30
C ARG A 27 26.95 -36.07 -25.50
N LEU A 28 26.20 -35.39 -24.63
CA LEU A 28 26.73 -34.65 -23.50
C LEU A 28 27.33 -35.65 -22.51
N PRO A 29 28.41 -35.28 -21.80
CA PRO A 29 28.94 -36.09 -20.71
C PRO A 29 27.79 -36.39 -19.75
N THR A 30 27.61 -37.67 -19.41
CA THR A 30 26.52 -38.20 -18.58
C THR A 30 26.24 -37.25 -17.41
N CYS A 31 25.19 -36.44 -17.55
CA CYS A 31 24.82 -35.47 -16.53
C CYS A 31 24.50 -36.26 -15.25
N PRO A 32 25.12 -35.96 -14.10
CA PRO A 32 24.97 -36.79 -12.93
C PRO A 32 23.48 -36.86 -12.52
N PRO A 33 22.95 -38.02 -12.07
CA PRO A 33 21.52 -38.22 -11.84
C PRO A 33 20.88 -37.18 -10.89
N TRP A 34 21.66 -36.66 -9.93
CA TRP A 34 21.21 -35.62 -9.00
C TRP A 34 20.95 -34.27 -9.69
N LEU A 35 21.70 -33.95 -10.74
CA LEU A 35 21.56 -32.70 -11.48
C LEU A 35 20.32 -32.76 -12.38
N GLN A 36 20.09 -33.91 -13.02
CA GLN A 36 18.86 -34.15 -13.80
C GLN A 36 17.61 -34.06 -12.92
N ALA A 37 17.63 -34.68 -11.74
CA ALA A 37 16.52 -34.61 -10.79
C ALA A 37 16.27 -33.18 -10.29
N ALA A 38 17.34 -32.40 -10.03
CA ALA A 38 17.22 -31.02 -9.60
C ALA A 38 16.65 -30.10 -10.69
N ILE A 39 17.07 -30.30 -11.95
CA ILE A 39 16.53 -29.56 -13.09
C ILE A 39 15.04 -29.89 -13.27
N ALA A 40 14.65 -31.16 -13.17
CA ALA A 40 13.25 -31.57 -13.27
C ALA A 40 12.36 -30.96 -12.16
N ASP A 41 12.83 -30.88 -10.90
CA ASP A 41 12.10 -30.23 -9.81
C ASP A 41 11.97 -28.70 -10.03
N ILE A 42 13.02 -28.06 -10.54
CA ILE A 42 12.97 -26.64 -10.93
C ILE A 42 11.94 -26.41 -12.03
N GLU A 43 11.96 -27.21 -13.09
CA GLU A 43 10.98 -27.14 -14.18
C GLU A 43 9.55 -27.38 -13.70
N GLN A 44 9.35 -28.32 -12.77
CA GLN A 44 8.03 -28.59 -12.20
C GLN A 44 7.50 -27.39 -11.41
N ARG A 45 8.36 -26.69 -10.66
CA ARG A 45 7.98 -25.50 -9.87
C ARG A 45 7.70 -24.28 -10.75
N VAL A 46 8.51 -24.07 -11.79
CA VAL A 46 8.25 -23.05 -12.81
C VAL A 46 6.93 -23.33 -13.51
N ARG A 47 6.65 -24.59 -13.88
CA ARG A 47 5.37 -25.01 -14.46
C ARG A 47 4.19 -24.84 -13.51
N ALA A 48 4.34 -25.15 -12.22
CA ALA A 48 3.25 -24.97 -11.24
C ALA A 48 2.84 -23.49 -11.09
N LEU A 49 3.81 -22.58 -11.20
CA LEU A 49 3.54 -21.13 -11.20
C LEU A 49 3.04 -20.62 -12.57
N ALA A 50 3.48 -21.23 -13.66
CA ALA A 50 2.95 -20.95 -14.99
C ALA A 50 1.49 -21.42 -15.15
N VAL A 51 1.11 -22.56 -14.57
CA VAL A 51 -0.27 -23.09 -14.59
C VAL A 51 -1.22 -22.30 -13.67
N SER A 52 -0.67 -21.56 -12.69
CA SER A 52 -1.44 -20.58 -11.89
C SER A 52 -1.49 -19.19 -12.54
N LEU A 53 -0.89 -19.01 -13.72
CA LEU A 53 -1.32 -18.00 -14.68
C LEU A 53 -2.44 -18.65 -15.49
N PRO A 54 -3.71 -18.22 -15.34
CA PRO A 54 -4.74 -18.73 -16.24
C PRO A 54 -4.34 -18.35 -17.67
N ASP A 55 -4.20 -19.35 -18.54
CA ASP A 55 -4.06 -19.20 -20.00
C ASP A 55 -5.24 -18.40 -20.61
N ASP A 56 -6.30 -18.19 -19.84
CA ASP A 56 -7.41 -17.31 -20.18
C ASP A 56 -7.00 -15.84 -20.33
N ALA A 57 -5.80 -15.41 -19.94
CA ALA A 57 -5.34 -14.04 -20.18
C ALA A 57 -5.19 -13.71 -21.67
N ALA A 58 -5.03 -14.70 -22.56
CA ALA A 58 -5.00 -14.50 -24.01
C ALA A 58 -6.39 -14.61 -24.66
N ALA A 59 -7.29 -15.44 -24.09
CA ALA A 59 -8.65 -15.64 -24.61
C ALA A 59 -9.69 -14.64 -24.05
N THR A 60 -9.42 -14.02 -22.90
CA THR A 60 -10.27 -12.98 -22.25
C THR A 60 -9.63 -11.58 -22.27
N ALA A 61 -8.55 -11.40 -23.03
CA ALA A 61 -7.78 -10.15 -23.14
C ALA A 61 -8.61 -8.94 -23.59
N THR A 62 -9.82 -9.15 -24.12
CA THR A 62 -10.72 -8.08 -24.56
C THR A 62 -11.56 -7.48 -23.43
N ASP A 63 -11.66 -8.12 -22.26
CA ASP A 63 -12.71 -7.78 -21.28
C ASP A 63 -12.20 -7.27 -19.92
N HIS A 64 -10.89 -7.37 -19.63
CA HIS A 64 -10.33 -6.88 -18.35
C HIS A 64 -9.90 -5.41 -18.42
N SER A 65 -10.44 -4.59 -17.51
CA SER A 65 -10.07 -3.18 -17.35
C SER A 65 -8.58 -3.04 -16.97
N PHE A 66 -7.95 -1.92 -17.35
CA PHE A 66 -6.56 -1.62 -17.00
C PHE A 66 -6.30 -1.73 -15.49
N ALA A 67 -7.27 -1.33 -14.67
CA ALA A 67 -7.20 -1.41 -13.22
C ALA A 67 -7.09 -2.86 -12.72
N GLU A 68 -7.87 -3.78 -13.26
CA GLU A 68 -7.86 -5.20 -12.90
C GLU A 68 -6.54 -5.88 -13.30
N ARG A 69 -5.98 -5.50 -14.45
CA ARG A 69 -4.66 -5.99 -14.88
C ARG A 69 -3.55 -5.52 -13.94
N ALA A 70 -3.57 -4.25 -13.54
CA ALA A 70 -2.62 -3.71 -12.59
C ALA A 70 -2.75 -4.38 -11.22
N GLU A 71 -3.97 -4.55 -10.73
CA GLU A 71 -4.25 -5.22 -9.45
C GLU A 71 -3.77 -6.67 -9.45
N ASN A 72 -4.04 -7.44 -10.51
CA ASN A 72 -3.56 -8.82 -10.65
C ASN A 72 -2.02 -8.90 -10.71
N TYR A 73 -1.36 -7.95 -11.39
CA TYR A 73 0.10 -7.87 -11.42
C TYR A 73 0.69 -7.68 -10.02
N TYR A 74 0.16 -6.73 -9.24
CA TYR A 74 0.65 -6.49 -7.87
C TYR A 74 0.36 -7.65 -6.92
N HIS A 75 -0.76 -8.35 -7.09
CA HIS A 75 -1.08 -9.56 -6.32
C HIS A 75 -0.16 -10.74 -6.64
N LYS A 76 0.31 -10.88 -7.89
CA LYS A 76 1.18 -11.97 -8.37
C LYS A 76 2.68 -11.69 -8.21
N ARG A 77 3.05 -10.43 -8.06
CA ARG A 77 4.43 -9.97 -7.86
C ARG A 77 5.16 -10.68 -6.70
N PRO A 78 4.58 -10.87 -5.50
CA PRO A 78 5.30 -11.54 -4.41
C PRO A 78 5.62 -13.01 -4.71
N GLN A 79 4.74 -13.75 -5.39
CA GLN A 79 4.98 -15.15 -5.77
C GLN A 79 6.06 -15.26 -6.84
N LEU A 80 6.08 -14.33 -7.81
CA LEU A 80 7.15 -14.26 -8.82
C LEU A 80 8.51 -13.93 -8.20
N LEU A 81 8.54 -12.97 -7.25
CA LEU A 81 9.76 -12.64 -6.51
C LEU A 81 10.26 -13.82 -5.68
N ALA A 82 9.36 -14.56 -5.02
CA ALA A 82 9.70 -15.77 -4.27
C ALA A 82 10.26 -16.89 -5.16
N LEU A 83 9.73 -17.06 -6.38
CA LEU A 83 10.27 -18.02 -7.35
C LEU A 83 11.66 -17.61 -7.83
N LEU A 84 11.86 -16.33 -8.16
CA LEU A 84 13.15 -15.83 -8.63
C LEU A 84 14.23 -15.98 -7.56
N THR A 85 13.90 -15.72 -6.29
CA THR A 85 14.84 -15.94 -5.20
C THR A 85 15.12 -17.43 -4.99
N ASP A 86 14.12 -18.30 -4.99
CA ASP A 86 14.31 -19.77 -4.90
C ASP A 86 15.19 -20.30 -6.05
N LEU A 87 14.93 -19.87 -7.28
CA LEU A 87 15.72 -20.25 -8.45
C LEU A 87 17.18 -19.77 -8.34
N HIS A 88 17.39 -18.54 -7.87
CA HIS A 88 18.73 -17.99 -7.67
C HIS A 88 19.51 -18.79 -6.63
N HIS A 89 18.93 -19.08 -5.47
CA HIS A 89 19.58 -19.89 -4.43
C HIS A 89 19.91 -21.30 -4.92
N ARG A 90 18.98 -21.93 -5.66
CA ARG A 90 19.21 -23.26 -6.24
C ARG A 90 20.29 -23.24 -7.31
N TYR A 91 20.31 -22.22 -8.17
CA TYR A 91 21.38 -22.06 -9.16
C TYR A 91 22.75 -21.99 -8.47
N LEU A 92 22.88 -21.17 -7.43
CA LEU A 92 24.12 -21.07 -6.66
C LEU A 92 24.51 -22.41 -6.02
N TYR A 93 23.54 -23.09 -5.40
CA TYR A 93 23.77 -24.41 -4.79
C TYR A 93 24.16 -25.48 -5.83
N LEU A 94 23.51 -25.51 -6.98
CA LEU A 94 23.84 -26.44 -8.07
C LEU A 94 25.22 -26.14 -8.66
N ALA A 95 25.54 -24.86 -8.88
CA ALA A 95 26.83 -24.42 -9.40
C ALA A 95 27.98 -24.80 -8.46
N ASP A 96 27.80 -24.58 -7.15
CA ASP A 96 28.77 -24.95 -6.11
C ASP A 96 28.93 -26.49 -6.02
N ARG A 97 27.84 -27.24 -5.99
CA ARG A 97 27.90 -28.71 -5.97
C ARG A 97 28.54 -29.28 -7.25
N TYR A 98 28.28 -28.65 -8.41
CA TYR A 98 28.87 -29.06 -9.68
C TYR A 98 30.37 -28.75 -9.72
N SER A 99 30.81 -27.57 -9.25
CA SER A 99 32.23 -27.22 -9.15
C SER A 99 32.98 -28.17 -8.20
N GLN A 100 32.38 -28.52 -7.06
CA GLN A 100 32.91 -29.52 -6.12
C GLN A 100 32.97 -30.92 -6.75
N SER A 101 31.97 -31.32 -7.53
CA SER A 101 31.96 -32.61 -8.23
C SER A 101 33.02 -32.68 -9.33
N LEU A 102 33.33 -31.58 -10.01
CA LEU A 102 34.43 -31.50 -10.98
C LEU A 102 35.80 -31.61 -10.30
N LEU A 103 35.94 -31.07 -9.09
CA LEU A 103 37.15 -31.19 -8.27
C LEU A 103 37.31 -32.60 -7.69
N ALA A 104 36.22 -33.23 -7.24
CA ALA A 104 36.23 -34.58 -6.67
C ALA A 104 36.46 -35.70 -7.72
N ASN A 105 36.08 -35.48 -8.98
CA ASN A 105 36.29 -36.44 -10.08
C ASN A 105 37.71 -36.40 -10.69
N LYS A 106 38.63 -35.60 -10.13
CA LYS A 106 40.07 -35.72 -10.42
C LYS A 106 40.71 -36.65 -9.38
N PRO A 107 41.01 -37.93 -9.70
CA PRO A 107 41.82 -38.74 -8.80
C PRO A 107 43.26 -38.22 -8.83
N GLN A 108 43.79 -37.92 -7.65
CA GLN A 108 45.21 -37.95 -7.27
C GLN A 108 46.14 -36.91 -7.93
N LEU A 109 46.29 -35.74 -7.27
CA LEU A 109 47.60 -35.05 -7.20
C LEU A 109 47.76 -34.06 -6.03
N PHE A 110 46.84 -34.03 -5.05
CA PHE A 110 46.94 -33.13 -3.88
C PHE A 110 46.68 -33.82 -2.54
N HIS A 111 47.13 -35.07 -2.37
CA HIS A 111 47.25 -35.70 -1.05
C HIS A 111 48.72 -35.75 -0.61
N ALA A 112 49.34 -34.59 -0.43
CA ALA A 112 50.59 -34.47 0.33
C ALA A 112 50.83 -33.01 0.78
N ALA A 113 49.91 -32.41 1.53
CA ALA A 113 50.25 -31.36 2.50
C ALA A 113 49.07 -31.09 3.43
N ALA A 114 49.38 -31.03 4.72
CA ALA A 114 48.57 -30.46 5.80
C ALA A 114 47.36 -31.26 6.28
N ALA A 115 47.65 -32.39 6.94
CA ALA A 115 47.03 -32.61 8.24
C ALA A 115 47.75 -31.72 9.26
N SER A 116 47.15 -30.58 9.63
CA SER A 116 47.35 -29.96 10.94
C SER A 116 46.21 -28.97 11.17
N GLY A 117 45.38 -29.27 12.16
CA GLY A 117 44.30 -28.39 12.57
C GLY A 117 44.82 -27.13 13.23
N SER A 118 44.09 -26.03 13.04
CA SER A 118 43.90 -25.02 14.07
C SER A 118 42.80 -24.06 13.63
N ASP A 119 41.83 -23.92 14.51
CA ASP A 119 40.78 -22.92 14.51
C ASP A 119 41.39 -21.53 14.74
N CYS A 120 40.98 -20.52 13.97
CA CYS A 120 40.75 -19.11 14.38
C CYS A 120 40.56 -18.22 13.15
N GLY A 121 39.52 -17.40 13.18
CA GLY A 121 39.22 -16.43 12.13
C GLY A 121 40.17 -15.22 12.17
N SER A 122 40.42 -14.66 11.00
CA SER A 122 40.64 -13.22 10.81
C SER A 122 40.53 -12.90 9.33
N SER A 123 39.75 -11.88 9.02
CA SER A 123 39.90 -11.09 7.81
C SER A 123 41.32 -10.57 7.72
N ASP A 124 41.96 -10.70 6.55
CA ASP A 124 42.42 -9.52 5.84
C ASP A 124 42.72 -9.86 4.38
N VAL A 125 42.45 -8.89 3.54
CA VAL A 125 42.82 -8.86 2.14
C VAL A 125 44.33 -8.61 2.05
N ASP A 126 44.99 -9.35 1.17
CA ASP A 126 45.99 -8.87 0.22
C ASP A 126 47.05 -9.93 -0.11
N ASP A 127 47.50 -9.80 -1.34
CA ASP A 127 48.77 -10.27 -1.88
C ASP A 127 48.85 -11.74 -2.34
N ARG A 128 48.39 -11.96 -3.58
CA ARG A 128 48.90 -13.03 -4.43
C ARG A 128 49.06 -12.56 -5.88
N SER A 129 50.09 -11.76 -6.12
CA SER A 129 50.76 -11.78 -7.43
C SER A 129 51.79 -12.90 -7.40
N SER A 130 51.46 -14.05 -8.00
CA SER A 130 52.41 -15.15 -8.15
C SER A 130 52.87 -15.18 -9.59
N ASP A 131 54.00 -14.52 -9.85
CA ASP A 131 54.78 -14.68 -11.08
C ASP A 131 55.21 -16.13 -11.21
N ALA A 132 54.71 -16.80 -12.24
CA ALA A 132 55.12 -18.15 -12.62
C ALA A 132 56.17 -18.07 -13.73
N ASP A 133 57.39 -17.65 -13.38
CA ASP A 133 58.57 -17.86 -14.24
C ASP A 133 58.97 -19.35 -14.19
N SER A 134 58.37 -20.15 -15.06
CA SER A 134 58.79 -21.53 -15.33
C SER A 134 60.14 -21.53 -16.06
N SER A 135 61.23 -21.61 -15.30
CA SER A 135 62.57 -21.90 -15.82
C SER A 135 62.67 -23.37 -16.28
N LEU A 136 62.69 -23.58 -17.59
CA LEU A 136 63.02 -24.86 -18.22
C LEU A 136 64.52 -25.15 -18.08
N SER A 137 64.88 -26.02 -17.13
CA SER A 137 66.23 -26.61 -17.07
C SER A 137 66.40 -27.65 -18.18
N TYR A 138 67.16 -27.32 -19.22
CA TYR A 138 67.64 -28.29 -20.20
C TYR A 138 68.81 -29.07 -19.58
N GLN A 139 68.60 -30.34 -19.25
CA GLN A 139 69.68 -31.28 -18.94
C GLN A 139 70.04 -32.06 -20.21
N PRO A 140 71.29 -32.01 -20.71
CA PRO A 140 71.69 -32.81 -21.85
C PRO A 140 71.85 -34.28 -21.43
N PRO A 141 71.45 -35.25 -22.27
CA PRO A 141 71.67 -36.67 -21.97
C PRO A 141 73.18 -37.00 -22.05
N PRO A 142 73.70 -37.90 -21.19
CA PRO A 142 75.09 -38.32 -21.28
C PRO A 142 75.33 -39.15 -22.54
N ALA A 143 76.42 -38.84 -23.24
CA ALA A 143 76.94 -39.59 -24.35
C ALA A 143 77.21 -41.05 -23.93
N VAL A 144 76.50 -41.99 -24.55
CA VAL A 144 76.79 -43.42 -24.44
C VAL A 144 78.04 -43.70 -25.27
N ILE A 145 79.19 -43.78 -24.60
CA ILE A 145 80.42 -44.34 -25.17
C ILE A 145 80.21 -45.85 -25.26
N HIS A 146 79.80 -46.34 -26.43
CA HIS A 146 79.80 -47.77 -26.73
C HIS A 146 81.25 -48.23 -26.96
N GLY A 147 81.79 -48.90 -25.95
CA GLY A 147 82.99 -49.70 -26.11
C GLY A 147 82.67 -50.96 -26.90
N THR A 148 83.29 -51.10 -28.08
CA THR A 148 83.49 -52.39 -28.75
C THR A 148 84.94 -52.49 -29.16
N VAL A 149 85.71 -53.20 -28.34
CA VAL A 149 87.01 -53.76 -28.72
C VAL A 149 86.72 -55.01 -29.55
N ALA A 150 87.01 -54.98 -30.84
CA ALA A 150 87.21 -56.16 -31.65
C ALA A 150 88.30 -55.85 -32.68
N ALA A 151 89.44 -56.51 -32.51
CA ALA A 151 90.59 -56.42 -33.39
C ALA A 151 90.33 -57.14 -34.72
N ALA A 152 90.59 -56.42 -35.84
CA ALA A 152 91.24 -56.80 -37.12
C ALA A 152 90.82 -58.12 -37.84
N PRO A 153 90.87 -58.21 -39.21
CA PRO A 153 91.94 -57.66 -40.04
C PRO A 153 91.49 -56.94 -41.33
N ALA A 154 92.48 -56.26 -41.92
CA ALA A 154 92.41 -55.50 -43.15
C ALA A 154 91.94 -56.31 -44.36
N SER A 155 91.19 -55.67 -45.27
CA SER A 155 91.21 -56.03 -46.69
C SER A 155 90.88 -54.83 -47.58
N SER A 156 91.65 -54.76 -48.66
CA SER A 156 91.78 -53.72 -49.67
C SER A 156 90.63 -53.72 -50.68
N CYS A 157 90.00 -52.55 -50.89
CA CYS A 157 89.43 -52.10 -52.18
C CYS A 157 89.04 -50.61 -52.11
N SER A 158 90.05 -49.76 -51.96
CA SER A 158 89.95 -48.31 -51.88
C SER A 158 89.84 -47.66 -53.25
N SER A 159 88.63 -47.53 -53.81
CA SER A 159 88.35 -46.56 -54.89
C SER A 159 86.87 -46.13 -55.01
N SER A 160 85.90 -46.93 -54.56
CA SER A 160 84.46 -46.61 -54.71
C SER A 160 83.76 -46.15 -53.42
N ILE A 161 84.37 -46.33 -52.24
CA ILE A 161 83.76 -45.99 -50.94
C ILE A 161 83.79 -44.47 -50.69
N HIS A 162 84.83 -43.77 -51.16
CA HIS A 162 84.98 -42.33 -50.95
C HIS A 162 84.01 -41.46 -51.77
N ALA A 163 83.48 -41.97 -52.89
CA ALA A 163 82.52 -41.24 -53.72
C ALA A 163 81.13 -41.19 -53.05
N VAL A 164 80.69 -42.30 -52.45
CA VAL A 164 79.39 -42.40 -51.75
C VAL A 164 79.41 -41.60 -50.43
N ASP A 165 80.57 -41.55 -49.76
CA ASP A 165 80.78 -40.78 -48.53
C ASP A 165 80.75 -39.26 -48.79
N ALA A 166 81.32 -38.81 -49.93
CA ALA A 166 81.24 -37.41 -50.34
C ALA A 166 79.81 -36.99 -50.72
N GLU A 167 79.05 -37.84 -51.42
CA GLU A 167 77.64 -37.58 -51.73
C GLU A 167 76.76 -37.53 -50.48
N LEU A 168 77.02 -38.39 -49.49
CA LEU A 168 76.32 -38.38 -48.20
C LEU A 168 76.59 -37.08 -47.43
N VAL A 169 77.85 -36.63 -47.37
CA VAL A 169 78.22 -35.36 -46.73
C VAL A 169 77.55 -34.17 -47.43
N VAL A 170 77.50 -34.17 -48.76
CA VAL A 170 76.80 -33.12 -49.52
C VAL A 170 75.30 -33.16 -49.25
N ALA A 171 74.68 -34.35 -49.21
CA ALA A 171 73.26 -34.51 -48.90
C ALA A 171 72.92 -34.04 -47.48
N GLU A 172 73.73 -34.38 -46.48
CA GLU A 172 73.56 -33.88 -45.11
C GLU A 172 73.71 -32.36 -45.02
N LEU A 173 74.68 -31.79 -45.72
CA LEU A 173 74.88 -30.34 -45.75
C LEU A 173 73.68 -29.62 -46.36
N VAL A 174 73.13 -30.14 -47.47
CA VAL A 174 71.94 -29.60 -48.13
C VAL A 174 70.70 -29.75 -47.23
N LEU A 175 70.51 -30.91 -46.59
CA LEU A 175 69.42 -31.12 -45.63
C LEU A 175 69.54 -30.18 -44.42
N ALA A 176 70.74 -29.98 -43.89
CA ALA A 176 70.99 -29.05 -42.78
C ALA A 176 70.80 -27.59 -43.18
N TRP A 177 71.01 -27.25 -44.46
CA TRP A 177 70.77 -25.91 -44.99
C TRP A 177 69.27 -25.65 -45.17
N VAL A 178 68.54 -26.53 -45.85
CA VAL A 178 67.08 -26.46 -46.00
C VAL A 178 66.37 -26.51 -44.64
N GLY A 179 66.85 -27.35 -43.71
CA GLY A 179 66.32 -27.41 -42.35
C GLY A 179 66.52 -26.10 -41.57
N ARG A 180 67.64 -25.39 -41.80
CA ARG A 180 67.86 -24.06 -41.22
C ARG A 180 66.89 -23.03 -41.79
N ASP A 181 66.64 -23.05 -43.09
CA ASP A 181 65.71 -22.11 -43.75
C ASP A 181 64.27 -22.34 -43.28
N ILE A 182 63.82 -23.59 -43.21
CA ILE A 182 62.47 -23.93 -42.68
C ILE A 182 62.30 -23.45 -41.23
N LEU A 183 63.33 -23.64 -40.39
CA LEU A 183 63.28 -23.19 -39.00
C LEU A 183 63.31 -21.66 -38.89
N ALA A 184 64.02 -20.97 -39.79
CA ALA A 184 64.04 -19.51 -39.85
C ALA A 184 62.67 -18.96 -40.26
N ASP A 185 62.06 -19.50 -41.31
CA ASP A 185 60.72 -19.12 -41.78
C ASP A 185 59.66 -19.35 -40.70
N GLU A 186 59.70 -20.50 -40.03
CA GLU A 186 58.76 -20.83 -38.95
C GLU A 186 58.96 -19.93 -37.72
N ALA A 187 60.19 -19.53 -37.41
CA ALA A 187 60.46 -18.55 -36.36
C ALA A 187 59.93 -17.16 -36.74
N GLU A 188 60.05 -16.75 -38.00
CA GLU A 188 59.51 -15.49 -38.51
C GLU A 188 57.97 -15.51 -38.52
N ARG A 189 57.35 -16.62 -38.91
CA ARG A 189 55.90 -16.82 -38.80
C ARG A 189 55.40 -16.67 -37.36
N ARG A 190 56.07 -17.32 -36.40
CA ARG A 190 55.72 -17.18 -34.97
C ARG A 190 55.88 -15.75 -34.46
N LYS A 191 56.93 -15.04 -34.89
CA LYS A 191 57.11 -13.62 -34.55
C LYS A 191 55.96 -12.78 -35.11
N ALA A 192 55.60 -12.95 -36.39
CA ALA A 192 54.49 -12.25 -37.00
C ALA A 192 53.15 -12.55 -36.30
N GLU A 193 52.90 -13.80 -35.90
CA GLU A 193 51.70 -14.18 -35.15
C GLU A 193 51.68 -13.57 -33.74
N SER A 194 52.83 -13.53 -33.05
CA SER A 194 52.93 -12.87 -31.74
C SER A 194 52.69 -11.36 -31.85
N ALA A 195 53.22 -10.71 -32.89
CA ALA A 195 52.99 -9.29 -33.15
C ALA A 195 51.50 -8.99 -33.39
N ARG A 196 50.82 -9.80 -34.21
CA ARG A 196 49.36 -9.68 -34.43
C ARG A 196 48.55 -9.92 -33.15
N LYS A 197 48.98 -10.85 -32.29
CA LYS A 197 48.31 -11.08 -30.99
C LYS A 197 48.45 -9.87 -30.07
N ILE A 198 49.65 -9.28 -29.99
CA ILE A 198 49.90 -8.07 -29.19
C ILE A 198 49.07 -6.91 -29.72
N GLU A 199 49.00 -6.72 -31.03
CA GLU A 199 48.18 -5.69 -31.67
C GLU A 199 46.69 -5.87 -31.38
N LEU A 200 46.17 -7.11 -31.47
CA LEU A 200 44.78 -7.40 -31.15
C LEU A 200 44.47 -7.19 -29.67
N GLN A 201 45.38 -7.55 -28.78
CA GLN A 201 45.26 -7.29 -27.35
C GLN A 201 45.24 -5.78 -27.05
N GLY A 202 46.08 -4.99 -27.74
CA GLY A 202 46.05 -3.53 -27.66
C GLY A 202 44.70 -2.96 -28.12
N SER A 203 44.19 -3.42 -29.27
CA SER A 203 42.89 -2.98 -29.80
C SER A 203 41.73 -3.31 -28.84
N LEU A 204 41.76 -4.48 -28.19
CA LEU A 204 40.77 -4.85 -27.18
C LEU A 204 40.83 -3.92 -25.96
N LEU A 205 42.03 -3.58 -25.49
CA LEU A 205 42.20 -2.66 -24.37
C LEU A 205 41.65 -1.27 -24.71
N GLU A 206 41.91 -0.75 -25.90
CA GLU A 206 41.36 0.53 -26.35
C GLU A 206 39.82 0.54 -26.36
N VAL A 207 39.19 -0.54 -26.84
CA VAL A 207 37.73 -0.68 -26.80
C VAL A 207 37.22 -0.68 -25.37
N LEU A 208 37.80 -1.49 -24.49
CA LEU A 208 37.40 -1.56 -23.08
C LEU A 208 37.59 -0.22 -22.34
N GLU A 209 38.68 0.50 -22.63
CA GLU A 209 38.92 1.84 -22.08
C GLU A 209 37.89 2.85 -22.59
N SER A 210 37.49 2.76 -23.87
CA SER A 210 36.46 3.62 -24.45
C SER A 210 35.08 3.35 -23.83
N GLU A 211 34.71 2.07 -23.64
CA GLU A 211 33.45 1.67 -22.98
C GLU A 211 33.43 2.13 -21.53
N ARG A 212 34.54 1.97 -20.80
CA ARG A 212 34.68 2.48 -19.43
C ARG A 212 34.43 3.99 -19.38
N LEU A 213 34.99 4.76 -20.31
CA LEU A 213 34.84 6.21 -20.33
C LEU A 213 33.40 6.65 -20.64
N VAL A 214 32.72 5.94 -21.56
CA VAL A 214 31.29 6.13 -21.83
C VAL A 214 30.45 5.84 -20.60
N LEU A 215 30.67 4.70 -19.94
CA LEU A 215 29.92 4.30 -18.74
C LEU A 215 30.12 5.27 -17.58
N LEU A 216 31.34 5.79 -17.39
CA LEU A 216 31.60 6.84 -16.39
C LEU A 216 30.82 8.13 -16.70
N GLY A 217 30.75 8.52 -17.97
CA GLY A 217 29.95 9.67 -18.41
C GLY A 217 28.45 9.46 -18.21
N GLU A 218 27.94 8.27 -18.52
CA GLU A 218 26.53 7.93 -18.31
C GLU A 218 26.17 7.87 -16.82
N ASN A 219 27.04 7.29 -15.98
CA ASN A 219 26.86 7.27 -14.53
C ASN A 219 26.84 8.69 -13.94
N ALA A 220 27.73 9.58 -14.38
CA ALA A 220 27.71 10.97 -13.96
C ALA A 220 26.40 11.66 -14.35
N ARG A 221 25.96 11.46 -15.60
CA ARG A 221 24.68 12.00 -16.11
C ARG A 221 23.47 11.48 -15.32
N LEU A 222 23.44 10.18 -15.01
CA LEU A 222 22.38 9.57 -14.21
C LEU A 222 22.42 10.09 -12.77
N GLY A 223 23.60 10.28 -12.19
CA GLY A 223 23.78 10.92 -10.89
C GLY A 223 23.15 12.31 -10.83
N PHE A 224 23.45 13.18 -11.80
CA PHE A 224 22.83 14.51 -11.86
C PHE A 224 21.30 14.45 -12.00
N ARG A 225 20.76 13.53 -12.80
CA ARG A 225 19.31 13.35 -12.93
C ARG A 225 18.67 12.85 -11.65
N ALA A 226 19.33 11.92 -10.94
CA ALA A 226 18.85 11.41 -9.67
C ALA A 226 18.80 12.54 -8.63
N SER A 227 19.88 13.33 -8.49
CA SER A 227 19.90 14.47 -7.58
C SER A 227 18.85 15.53 -7.92
N ALA A 228 18.66 15.86 -9.20
CA ALA A 228 17.60 16.79 -9.62
C ALA A 228 16.20 16.26 -9.27
N ALA A 229 15.94 14.97 -9.50
CA ALA A 229 14.66 14.35 -9.14
C ALA A 229 14.42 14.33 -7.61
N GLU A 230 15.47 14.13 -6.82
CA GLU A 230 15.39 14.21 -5.35
C GLU A 230 15.08 15.63 -4.86
N GLU A 231 15.69 16.66 -5.46
CA GLU A 231 15.40 18.06 -5.14
C GLU A 231 13.95 18.43 -5.48
N GLU A 232 13.46 18.03 -6.66
CA GLU A 232 12.06 18.22 -7.06
C GLU A 232 11.09 17.49 -6.12
N ALA A 233 11.40 16.25 -5.72
CA ALA A 233 10.59 15.49 -4.77
C ALA A 233 10.56 16.16 -3.38
N ALA A 234 11.69 16.69 -2.91
CA ALA A 234 11.78 17.42 -1.66
C ALA A 234 10.95 18.72 -1.70
N ALA A 235 11.02 19.47 -2.79
CA ALA A 235 10.21 20.67 -3.00
C ALA A 235 8.70 20.33 -3.01
N ALA A 236 8.30 19.29 -3.75
CA ALA A 236 6.92 18.82 -3.78
C ALA A 236 6.41 18.39 -2.39
N ALA A 237 7.26 17.73 -1.59
CA ALA A 237 6.92 17.34 -0.23
C ALA A 237 6.73 18.56 0.69
N ALA A 238 7.55 19.60 0.53
CA ALA A 238 7.42 20.85 1.28
C ALA A 238 6.11 21.58 0.94
N GLU A 239 5.76 21.68 -0.34
CA GLU A 239 4.50 22.27 -0.82
C GLU A 239 3.29 21.50 -0.30
N LEU A 240 3.30 20.17 -0.39
CA LEU A 240 2.24 19.33 0.16
C LEU A 240 2.10 19.51 1.68
N GLY A 241 3.22 19.63 2.39
CA GLY A 241 3.25 19.89 3.82
C GLY A 241 2.67 21.26 4.19
N TYR A 242 2.93 22.29 3.39
CA TYR A 242 2.30 23.61 3.54
C TYR A 242 0.79 23.54 3.33
N MET A 243 0.34 22.95 2.22
CA MET A 243 -1.08 22.82 1.89
C MET A 243 -1.86 22.04 2.94
N ARG A 244 -1.29 20.94 3.47
CA ARG A 244 -1.89 20.17 4.58
C ARG A 244 -2.06 21.01 5.84
N ARG A 245 -1.05 21.79 6.23
CA ARG A 245 -1.14 22.69 7.39
C ARG A 245 -2.24 23.73 7.19
N ARG A 246 -2.29 24.34 6.01
CA ARG A 246 -3.31 25.35 5.66
C ARG A 246 -4.72 24.77 5.67
N ALA A 247 -4.91 23.57 5.12
CA ALA A 247 -6.18 22.86 5.17
C ALA A 247 -6.61 22.54 6.61
N ALA A 248 -5.67 22.13 7.47
CA ALA A 248 -5.95 21.86 8.88
C ALA A 248 -6.31 23.13 9.67
N GLU A 249 -5.71 24.28 9.37
CA GLU A 249 -6.11 25.57 9.93
C GLU A 249 -7.54 25.94 9.51
N MET A 250 -7.85 25.84 8.21
CA MET A 250 -9.19 26.11 7.69
C MET A 250 -10.24 25.20 8.32
N ALA A 251 -9.95 23.91 8.48
CA ALA A 251 -10.84 22.98 9.16
C ALA A 251 -11.13 23.40 10.61
N ARG A 252 -10.10 23.83 11.36
CA ARG A 252 -10.26 24.34 12.72
C ARG A 252 -11.13 25.59 12.78
N LEU A 253 -10.93 26.53 11.85
CA LEU A 253 -11.75 27.74 11.77
C LEU A 253 -13.22 27.44 11.46
N VAL A 254 -13.50 26.48 10.58
CA VAL A 254 -14.88 26.08 10.25
C VAL A 254 -15.58 25.46 11.46
N VAL A 255 -14.89 24.60 12.23
CA VAL A 255 -15.45 24.04 13.46
C VAL A 255 -15.78 25.14 14.46
N LYS A 256 -14.83 26.05 14.69
CA LYS A 256 -15.04 27.19 15.59
C LYS A 256 -16.23 28.07 15.14
N LEU A 257 -16.35 28.36 13.86
CA LEU A 257 -17.46 29.16 13.32
C LEU A 257 -18.83 28.50 13.55
N ARG A 258 -18.90 27.17 13.44
CA ARG A 258 -20.14 26.41 13.71
C ARG A 258 -20.53 26.49 15.19
N GLU A 259 -19.54 26.38 16.08
CA GLU A 259 -19.75 26.52 17.52
C GLU A 259 -20.19 27.93 17.88
N ASP A 260 -19.50 28.96 17.39
CA ASP A 260 -19.84 30.37 17.61
C ASP A 260 -21.26 30.69 17.12
N HIS A 261 -21.65 30.16 15.94
CA HIS A 261 -23.00 30.29 15.42
C HIS A 261 -24.05 29.64 16.34
N ARG A 262 -23.77 28.42 16.84
CA ARG A 262 -24.65 27.72 17.78
C ARG A 262 -24.82 28.49 19.09
N VAL A 263 -23.72 29.01 19.64
CA VAL A 263 -23.74 29.84 20.86
C VAL A 263 -24.59 31.09 20.64
N CYS A 264 -24.42 31.78 19.51
CA CYS A 264 -25.22 32.96 19.16
C CYS A 264 -26.73 32.62 19.07
N MET A 265 -27.08 31.53 18.39
CA MET A 265 -28.48 31.10 18.26
C MET A 265 -29.11 30.71 19.59
N LEU A 266 -28.36 30.04 20.47
CA LEU A 266 -28.82 29.71 21.81
C LEU A 266 -28.94 30.95 22.70
N GLY A 267 -28.01 31.90 22.60
CA GLY A 267 -28.07 33.19 23.30
C GLY A 267 -29.38 33.93 23.01
N ARG A 268 -29.73 34.08 21.73
CA ARG A 268 -31.01 34.70 21.33
C ARG A 268 -32.24 33.97 21.87
N LYS A 269 -32.21 32.64 21.93
CA LYS A 269 -33.31 31.85 22.51
C LYS A 269 -33.43 32.07 24.02
N ILE A 270 -32.30 32.16 24.71
CA ILE A 270 -32.26 32.44 26.15
C ILE A 270 -32.86 33.82 26.42
N GLU A 271 -32.45 34.85 25.68
CA GLU A 271 -33.00 36.20 25.81
C GLU A 271 -34.52 36.23 25.56
N ALA A 272 -34.99 35.55 24.51
CA ALA A 272 -36.41 35.43 24.23
C ALA A 272 -37.17 34.76 25.38
N LEU A 273 -36.67 33.62 25.88
CA LEU A 273 -37.28 32.92 27.01
C LEU A 273 -37.26 33.76 28.30
N GLN A 274 -36.17 34.50 28.56
CA GLN A 274 -36.07 35.41 29.71
C GLN A 274 -37.13 36.50 29.63
N SER A 275 -37.35 37.11 28.46
CA SER A 275 -38.42 38.11 28.28
C SER A 275 -39.81 37.52 28.51
N GLN A 276 -40.05 36.28 28.08
CA GLN A 276 -41.32 35.58 28.31
C GLN A 276 -41.55 35.27 29.79
N VAL A 277 -40.52 34.78 30.50
CA VAL A 277 -40.56 34.52 31.94
C VAL A 277 -40.88 35.82 32.68
N TYR A 278 -40.17 36.91 32.38
CA TYR A 278 -40.42 38.21 32.99
C TYR A 278 -41.86 38.70 32.76
N GLY A 279 -42.37 38.56 31.53
CA GLY A 279 -43.76 38.93 31.22
C GLY A 279 -44.81 38.04 31.90
N LEU A 280 -44.49 36.78 32.18
CA LEU A 280 -45.35 35.89 32.97
C LEU A 280 -45.29 36.22 34.46
N GLU A 281 -44.11 36.52 35.00
CA GLU A 281 -43.92 36.95 36.38
C GLU A 281 -44.71 38.22 36.68
N LEU A 282 -44.67 39.20 35.77
CA LEU A 282 -45.41 40.45 35.91
C LEU A 282 -46.93 40.20 35.95
N ARG A 283 -47.47 39.43 35.00
CA ARG A 283 -48.90 39.08 34.98
C ARG A 283 -49.33 38.26 36.18
N ASN A 284 -48.51 37.32 36.63
CA ASN A 284 -48.78 36.55 37.84
C ASN A 284 -48.88 37.47 39.06
N ARG A 285 -47.95 38.42 39.18
CA ARG A 285 -47.98 39.43 40.25
C ARG A 285 -49.26 40.26 40.22
N GLU A 286 -49.65 40.76 39.05
CA GLU A 286 -50.92 41.50 38.87
C GLU A 286 -52.13 40.66 39.29
N CYS A 287 -52.16 39.37 38.91
CA CYS A 287 -53.22 38.45 39.32
C CYS A 287 -53.26 38.27 40.85
N TYR A 288 -52.11 38.13 41.52
CA TYR A 288 -52.05 38.02 42.97
C TYR A 288 -52.52 39.30 43.67
N GLU A 289 -52.11 40.46 43.17
CA GLU A 289 -52.53 41.77 43.72
C GLU A 289 -54.05 41.98 43.53
N ALA A 290 -54.60 41.62 42.37
CA ALA A 290 -56.04 41.69 42.11
C ALA A 290 -56.85 40.75 43.04
N MET A 291 -56.37 39.52 43.25
CA MET A 291 -56.98 38.59 44.20
C MET A 291 -56.93 39.12 45.64
N ALA A 292 -55.80 39.70 46.06
CA ALA A 292 -55.66 40.29 47.39
C ALA A 292 -56.58 41.51 47.59
N ALA A 293 -56.71 42.37 46.57
CA ALA A 293 -57.62 43.50 46.59
C ALA A 293 -59.09 43.05 46.70
N TRP A 294 -59.50 42.07 45.90
CA TRP A 294 -60.84 41.50 45.96
C TRP A 294 -61.15 40.88 47.33
N GLU A 295 -60.19 40.16 47.92
CA GLU A 295 -60.34 39.63 49.28
C GLU A 295 -60.47 40.73 50.35
N ALA A 296 -59.72 41.84 50.20
CA ALA A 296 -59.83 42.99 51.10
C ALA A 296 -61.20 43.68 50.98
N GLU A 297 -61.68 43.93 49.77
CA GLU A 297 -63.02 44.47 49.50
C GLU A 297 -64.11 43.57 50.09
N ARG A 298 -63.99 42.25 49.90
CA ARG A 298 -64.92 41.27 50.47
C ARG A 298 -64.94 41.34 52.01
N LYS A 299 -63.78 41.47 52.65
CA LYS A 299 -63.69 41.63 54.13
C LYS A 299 -64.34 42.93 54.60
N LEU A 300 -64.11 44.05 53.91
CA LEU A 300 -64.76 45.33 54.20
C LEU A 300 -66.28 45.24 54.04
N GLY A 301 -66.77 44.62 52.96
CA GLY A 301 -68.19 44.38 52.73
C GLY A 301 -68.82 43.53 53.84
N MET A 302 -68.13 42.46 54.28
CA MET A 302 -68.59 41.64 55.42
C MET A 302 -68.64 42.44 56.72
N ALA A 303 -67.61 43.23 57.02
CA ALA A 303 -67.58 44.08 58.22
C ALA A 303 -68.70 45.14 58.21
N GLU A 304 -68.98 45.75 57.04
CA GLU A 304 -70.08 46.72 56.90
C GLU A 304 -71.44 46.06 57.08
N ILE A 305 -71.63 44.85 56.53
CA ILE A 305 -72.86 44.07 56.76
C ILE A 305 -73.02 43.77 58.26
N GLU A 306 -71.95 43.41 58.97
CA GLU A 306 -71.99 43.18 60.42
C GLU A 306 -72.34 44.46 61.20
N ARG A 307 -71.76 45.61 60.84
CA ARG A 307 -72.08 46.92 61.41
C ARG A 307 -73.56 47.26 61.22
N LEU A 308 -74.06 47.13 59.99
CA LEU A 308 -75.47 47.37 59.65
C LEU A 308 -76.41 46.42 60.40
N ARG A 309 -76.03 45.15 60.59
CA ARG A 309 -76.79 44.20 61.42
C ARG A 309 -76.84 44.63 62.88
N ALA A 310 -75.73 45.10 63.45
CA ALA A 310 -75.70 45.60 64.82
C ALA A 310 -76.56 46.87 64.99
N GLU A 311 -76.47 47.81 64.05
CA GLU A 311 -77.29 49.02 64.05
C GLU A 311 -78.78 48.70 63.89
N ASN A 312 -79.14 47.81 62.95
CA ASN A 312 -80.53 47.35 62.81
C ASN A 312 -81.05 46.68 64.09
N LYS A 313 -80.22 45.89 64.80
CA LYS A 313 -80.59 45.34 66.11
C LYS A 313 -80.83 46.42 67.15
N ARG A 314 -79.98 47.47 67.19
CA ARG A 314 -80.15 48.62 68.09
C ARG A 314 -81.45 49.36 67.79
N LEU A 315 -81.68 49.72 66.52
CA LEU A 315 -82.91 50.38 66.08
C LEU A 315 -84.15 49.53 66.35
N ALA A 316 -84.07 48.20 66.18
CA ALA A 316 -85.16 47.30 66.53
C ALA A 316 -85.42 47.29 68.05
N ALA A 317 -84.38 47.35 68.88
CA ALA A 317 -84.52 47.47 70.33
C ALA A 317 -85.12 48.83 70.74
N GLU A 318 -84.66 49.93 70.16
CA GLU A 318 -85.25 51.27 70.34
C GLU A 318 -86.72 51.30 69.89
N ALA A 319 -87.04 50.73 68.74
CA ALA A 319 -88.42 50.61 68.26
C ALA A 319 -89.27 49.76 69.20
N SER A 320 -88.74 48.66 69.74
CA SER A 320 -89.44 47.79 70.68
C SER A 320 -89.70 48.48 72.04
N THR A 321 -88.74 49.27 72.54
CA THR A 321 -88.89 50.05 73.78
C THR A 321 -89.83 51.23 73.58
N ALA A 322 -89.74 51.95 72.45
CA ALA A 322 -90.69 52.99 72.07
C ALA A 322 -92.11 52.42 71.90
N ALA A 323 -92.25 51.23 71.29
CA ALA A 323 -93.53 50.53 71.20
C ALA A 323 -94.06 50.09 72.57
N ALA A 324 -93.19 49.66 73.49
CA ALA A 324 -93.56 49.34 74.87
C ALA A 324 -93.98 50.60 75.67
N ALA A 325 -93.28 51.72 75.49
CA ALA A 325 -93.63 53.02 76.06
C ALA A 325 -94.95 53.56 75.49
N ALA A 326 -95.16 53.42 74.17
CA ALA A 326 -96.42 53.74 73.52
C ALA A 326 -97.55 52.84 74.04
N ARG A 327 -97.32 51.54 74.24
CA ARG A 327 -98.29 50.63 74.90
C ARG A 327 -98.60 51.03 76.33
N ARG A 328 -97.61 51.52 77.10
CA ARG A 328 -97.83 52.08 78.45
C ARG A 328 -98.65 53.37 78.42
N LYS A 329 -98.41 54.28 77.47
CA LYS A 329 -99.25 55.47 77.23
C LYS A 329 -100.68 55.10 76.77
N ARG A 330 -100.83 54.04 75.98
CA ARG A 330 -102.11 53.54 75.48
C ARG A 330 -102.92 52.73 76.52
N LYS A 331 -102.44 52.67 77.78
CA LYS A 331 -103.27 52.29 78.95
C LYS A 331 -104.10 53.47 79.48
N GLY A 332 -104.25 54.53 78.68
CA GLY A 332 -105.33 55.51 78.76
C GLY A 332 -105.60 56.08 77.36
N GLY A 333 -106.62 55.57 76.67
CA GLY A 333 -107.11 56.15 75.39
C GLY A 333 -107.19 55.13 74.25
N GLY A 334 -108.42 54.70 73.96
CA GLY A 334 -108.75 53.74 72.91
C GLY A 334 -108.68 54.31 71.49
N GLY A 335 -108.74 53.41 70.51
CA GLY A 335 -108.93 53.74 69.10
C GLY A 335 -108.06 52.90 68.18
N GLY A 336 -108.69 52.01 67.41
CA GLY A 336 -108.12 51.31 66.27
C GLY A 336 -109.19 51.24 65.17
N MET A 337 -108.85 51.58 63.92
CA MET A 337 -109.63 51.18 62.74
C MET A 337 -108.99 51.49 61.36
N TRP A 338 -107.71 51.84 61.26
CA TRP A 338 -107.11 52.29 59.98
C TRP A 338 -106.61 51.14 59.09
N TRP A 339 -105.99 50.09 59.67
CA TRP A 339 -105.19 49.12 58.90
C TRP A 339 -105.99 48.07 58.11
N ALA A 340 -107.32 48.09 58.20
CA ALA A 340 -108.16 47.17 57.44
C ALA A 340 -108.36 47.58 55.97
N ARG A 341 -107.98 48.81 55.55
CA ARG A 341 -108.32 49.34 54.22
C ARG A 341 -107.20 49.33 53.17
N VAL A 342 -105.96 48.94 53.54
CA VAL A 342 -104.80 49.01 52.62
C VAL A 342 -104.45 47.64 52.01
N ARG A 343 -105.08 46.55 52.44
CA ARG A 343 -104.76 45.19 51.97
C ARG A 343 -105.43 44.78 50.65
N MET A 344 -106.16 45.67 49.99
CA MET A 344 -106.92 45.37 48.76
C MET A 344 -106.37 46.04 47.48
N ALA A 345 -105.16 46.61 47.52
CA ALA A 345 -104.58 47.32 46.38
C ALA A 345 -103.12 46.91 46.13
N ALA A 346 -102.89 45.67 45.71
CA ALA A 346 -101.64 45.25 45.06
C ALA A 346 -101.84 43.92 44.29
N GLU A 347 -102.83 43.89 43.38
CA GLU A 347 -102.80 43.00 42.22
C GLU A 347 -102.19 43.80 41.07
N TRP A 348 -100.91 43.60 40.76
CA TRP A 348 -100.33 44.02 39.48
C TRP A 348 -99.06 43.19 39.20
N THR A 349 -99.19 42.25 38.27
CA THR A 349 -98.11 41.51 37.59
C THR A 349 -97.72 42.25 36.31
N PRO A 350 -96.43 42.26 35.93
CA PRO A 350 -96.05 42.42 34.54
C PRO A 350 -95.60 41.09 33.93
N CYS A 351 -96.09 40.83 32.71
CA CYS A 351 -95.68 39.74 31.84
C CYS A 351 -94.24 39.92 31.29
N SER A 352 -93.67 38.78 30.91
CA SER A 352 -92.35 38.49 30.32
C SER A 352 -92.02 39.23 29.00
N PRO A 353 -90.76 39.11 28.50
CA PRO A 353 -90.68 38.34 27.26
C PRO A 353 -89.57 37.28 27.23
N ALA A 354 -89.92 36.17 26.60
CA ALA A 354 -89.01 35.17 26.06
C ALA A 354 -88.20 35.75 24.88
N VAL A 355 -86.90 35.46 24.85
CA VAL A 355 -86.07 35.62 23.64
C VAL A 355 -85.62 34.24 23.18
N ARG A 356 -85.79 34.04 21.88
CA ARG A 356 -85.65 32.79 21.13
C ARG A 356 -84.19 32.35 20.97
N LYS A 357 -84.01 31.04 20.89
CA LYS A 357 -82.90 30.35 20.21
C LYS A 357 -83.07 30.50 18.69
N ASP A 358 -82.02 30.94 18.02
CA ASP A 358 -81.58 30.67 16.64
C ASP A 358 -80.14 31.23 16.59
N GLY A 359 -79.11 30.71 15.94
CA GLY A 359 -78.92 29.64 14.99
C GLY A 359 -77.43 29.68 14.60
N LYS A 360 -76.89 28.52 14.23
CA LYS A 360 -75.52 28.25 13.77
C LYS A 360 -74.92 29.31 12.82
N TYR A 361 -73.65 29.67 13.05
CA TYR A 361 -72.68 29.85 11.97
C TYR A 361 -71.36 29.18 12.36
N ASN A 362 -71.01 28.14 11.59
CA ASN A 362 -69.64 27.66 11.44
C ASN A 362 -68.83 28.78 10.77
N ALA A 363 -67.68 29.12 11.36
CA ALA A 363 -66.54 29.63 10.61
C ALA A 363 -65.28 29.04 11.26
N GLY A 364 -64.71 28.05 10.57
CA GLY A 364 -63.36 27.59 10.83
C GLY A 364 -62.33 28.65 10.41
N GLY A 365 -61.13 28.52 10.96
CA GLY A 365 -59.96 29.38 10.73
C GLY A 365 -59.30 29.72 12.05
N CYS A 366 -58.46 28.85 12.63
CA CYS A 366 -57.02 28.78 12.35
C CYS A 366 -56.34 30.15 12.51
N PHE A 367 -55.59 30.36 13.58
CA PHE A 367 -54.12 30.33 13.53
C PHE A 367 -53.51 30.51 14.92
N CYS A 368 -52.43 29.78 15.13
CA CYS A 368 -51.46 29.96 16.19
C CYS A 368 -50.88 31.38 16.19
N LEU A 369 -50.58 31.88 17.39
CA LEU A 369 -49.29 32.50 17.70
C LEU A 369 -48.88 32.03 19.09
#